data_AF-A0AAV3PE30-F1
#
_entry.id   AF-A0AAV3PE30-F1
#
_cell.length_a   1.000
_cell.length_b   1.000
_cell.length_c   1.000
_cell.angle_alpha   90.00
_cell.angle_beta   90.00
_cell.angle_gamma   90.00
#
_symmetry.space_group_name_H-M   'P 1'
#
loop_
_entity.id
_entity.type
_entity.pdbx_description
1 polymer ?
#
loop_
_entity_poly.entity_id
_entity_poly.type
_entity_poly.pdbx_seq_one_letter_code
_entity_poly.pdbx_strand_id
1 'polypeptide(L)'
;MKYLGKLKYFLGIEVARNPEGIYLCQRKYALDIISEAGLLGAKPVTFPMEQNQKLGVSQSPDMADGTKYCRLVGRLLYLAFTQPDIGFAVHILSQF
;
A
#
# COMPACT_ATOMS: atom_id res chain seq x y z
N MET A 1 3.87 12.30 33.81
CA MET A 1 3.39 12.16 32.41
C MET A 1 4.55 12.42 31.47
N LYS A 2 4.86 11.49 30.54
CA LYS A 2 5.91 11.69 29.53
C LYS A 2 5.30 12.42 28.34
N TYR A 3 5.75 13.63 28.05
CA TYR A 3 5.38 14.35 26.83
C TYR A 3 6.22 13.80 25.68
N LEU A 4 5.58 13.09 24.75
CA LEU A 4 6.24 12.50 23.56
C LEU A 4 6.52 13.53 22.46
N GLY A 5 6.29 14.82 22.73
CA GLY A 5 6.40 15.89 21.75
C GLY A 5 5.29 15.86 20.70
N LYS A 6 5.50 16.57 19.59
CA LYS A 6 4.52 16.68 18.50
C LYS A 6 4.53 15.39 17.64
N LEU A 7 3.35 14.86 17.31
CA LEU A 7 3.21 13.67 16.46
C LEU A 7 3.88 13.89 15.10
N LYS A 8 4.84 13.04 14.72
CA LYS A 8 5.51 13.08 13.40
C LYS A 8 5.11 11.93 12.49
N TYR A 9 4.80 10.77 13.07
CA TYR A 9 4.44 9.56 12.35
C TYR A 9 3.32 8.86 13.10
N PHE A 10 2.30 8.40 12.38
CA PHE A 10 1.26 7.54 12.91
C PHE A 10 0.89 6.49 11.87
N LEU A 11 1.10 5.21 12.21
CA LEU A 11 0.65 4.08 11.40
C LEU A 11 1.12 4.11 9.92
N GLY A 12 2.26 4.72 9.61
CA GLY A 12 2.77 4.86 8.24
C GLY A 12 2.37 6.18 7.54
N ILE A 13 1.64 7.05 8.23
CA ILE A 13 1.34 8.41 7.80
C ILE A 13 2.34 9.37 8.45
N GLU A 14 3.04 10.12 7.61
CA GLU A 14 3.87 11.26 7.97
C GLU A 14 3.02 12.49 8.22
N VAL A 15 3.29 13.18 9.33
CA VAL A 15 2.59 14.39 9.75
C VAL A 15 3.55 15.56 9.74
N ALA A 16 3.45 16.39 8.71
CA ALA A 16 4.15 17.67 8.62
C ALA A 16 3.22 18.80 9.08
N ARG A 17 3.80 19.85 9.67
CA ARG A 17 3.05 21.02 10.15
C ARG A 17 3.73 22.30 9.68
N ASN A 18 2.95 23.22 9.15
CA ASN A 18 3.37 24.58 8.82
C ASN A 18 2.39 25.58 9.47
N PRO A 19 2.64 26.90 9.41
CA PRO A 19 1.69 27.89 9.93
C PRO A 19 0.30 27.85 9.29
N GLU A 20 0.17 27.28 8.09
CA GLU A 20 -1.08 27.18 7.33
C GLU A 20 -1.92 25.95 7.75
N GLY A 21 -1.30 24.93 8.35
CA GLY A 21 -2.01 23.74 8.80
C GLY A 21 -1.14 22.48 8.93
N ILE A 22 -1.79 21.33 8.69
CA ILE A 22 -1.20 20.00 8.81
C ILE A 22 -1.24 19.33 7.44
N TYR A 23 -0.09 18.80 7.01
CA TYR A 23 0.03 18.00 5.81
C TYR A 23 0.28 16.54 6.19
N LEU A 24 -0.49 15.63 5.58
CA LEU A 24 -0.40 14.20 5.79
C LEU A 24 0.17 13.54 4.53
N CYS A 25 1.18 12.68 4.69
CA CYS A 25 1.80 11.98 3.57
C CYS A 25 1.99 10.49 3.88
N GLN A 26 1.57 9.61 2.97
CA GLN A 26 1.76 8.16 3.11
C GLN A 26 2.80 7.61 2.11
N ARG A 27 3.55 8.49 1.43
CA ARG A 27 4.51 8.12 0.38
C ARG A 27 5.54 7.10 0.83
N LYS A 28 6.11 7.27 2.02
CA LYS A 28 7.10 6.33 2.56
C LYS A 28 6.51 4.92 2.71
N TYR A 29 5.29 4.83 3.25
CA TYR A 29 4.61 3.55 3.41
C TYR A 29 4.33 2.86 2.08
N ALA A 30 3.94 3.63 1.04
CA ALA A 30 3.76 3.09 -0.32
C ALA A 30 5.09 2.56 -0.90
N LEU A 31 6.19 3.30 -0.73
CA LEU A 31 7.52 2.86 -1.18
C LEU A 31 8.00 1.61 -0.44
N ASP A 32 7.72 1.52 0.87
CA ASP A 32 8.07 0.34 1.67
C ASP A 32 7.30 -0.91 1.18
N ILE A 33 6.02 -0.78 0.79
CA ILE A 33 5.26 -1.88 0.19
C ILE A 33 5.91 -2.32 -1.12
N ILE A 34 6.22 -1.37 -2.00
CA ILE A 34 6.83 -1.64 -3.32
C ILE A 34 8.21 -2.31 -3.15
N SER A 35 8.99 -1.85 -2.16
CA SER A 35 10.30 -2.44 -1.84
C SER A 35 10.19 -3.87 -1.32
N GLU A 36 9.26 -4.14 -0.40
CA GLU A 36 9.04 -5.50 0.12
C GLU A 36 8.53 -6.46 -0.95
N ALA A 37 7.76 -5.97 -1.92
CA ALA A 37 7.32 -6.75 -3.08
C ALA A 37 8.42 -6.92 -4.16
N GLY A 38 9.58 -6.29 -4.01
CA GLY A 38 10.67 -6.35 -5.00
C GLY A 38 10.41 -5.55 -6.27
N LEU A 39 9.51 -4.54 -6.24
CA LEU A 39 9.01 -3.82 -7.40
C LEU A 39 9.57 -2.40 -7.56
N LEU A 40 10.63 -2.00 -6.84
CA LEU A 40 11.18 -0.63 -6.90
C LEU A 40 11.64 -0.18 -8.29
N GLY A 41 12.04 -1.12 -9.14
CA GLY A 41 12.43 -0.87 -10.54
C GLY A 41 11.32 -1.11 -11.55
N ALA A 42 10.10 -1.43 -11.10
CA ALA A 42 8.99 -1.70 -11.99
C ALA A 42 8.58 -0.43 -12.75
N LYS A 43 8.22 -0.61 -14.03
CA LYS A 43 7.71 0.49 -14.85
C LYS A 43 6.37 0.97 -14.27
N PRO A 44 6.20 2.26 -13.97
CA PRO A 44 4.92 2.78 -13.50
C PRO A 44 3.87 2.68 -14.60
N VAL A 45 2.63 2.44 -14.18
CA VAL A 45 1.47 2.43 -15.07
C VAL A 45 0.57 3.59 -14.66
N THR A 46 0.12 4.38 -15.62
CA THR A 46 -0.75 5.54 -15.38
C THR A 46 -2.22 5.16 -15.25
N PHE A 47 -2.58 3.98 -15.75
CA PHE A 47 -3.93 3.46 -15.71
C PHE A 47 -4.08 2.44 -14.57
N PRO A 48 -5.21 2.50 -13.82
CA PRO A 48 -5.55 1.47 -12.84
C PRO A 48 -5.67 0.07 -13.46
N MET A 49 -5.86 -0.93 -12.61
CA MET A 49 -6.12 -2.31 -13.04
C MET A 49 -7.38 -2.39 -13.92
N GLU A 50 -7.27 -3.11 -15.04
CA GLU A 50 -8.38 -3.40 -15.96
C GLU A 50 -9.47 -4.24 -15.27
N GLN A 51 -10.74 -3.80 -15.37
CA GLN A 51 -11.85 -4.42 -14.65
C GLN A 51 -12.20 -5.84 -15.11
N ASN A 52 -11.99 -6.12 -16.40
CA ASN A 52 -12.35 -7.41 -17.01
C ASN A 52 -11.15 -8.36 -17.13
N GLN A 53 -10.07 -8.08 -16.40
CA GLN A 53 -8.88 -8.93 -16.45
C GLN A 53 -9.14 -10.26 -15.75
N LYS A 54 -9.11 -11.34 -16.52
CA LYS A 54 -9.15 -12.70 -15.98
C LYS A 54 -7.81 -13.01 -15.33
N LEU A 55 -7.81 -13.27 -14.03
CA LEU A 55 -6.63 -13.75 -13.33
C LEU A 55 -6.37 -15.21 -13.72
N GLY A 56 -5.12 -15.49 -14.12
CA GLY A 56 -4.67 -16.83 -14.43
C GLY A 56 -4.18 -17.55 -13.16
N VAL A 57 -4.30 -18.87 -13.14
CA VAL A 57 -3.68 -19.69 -12.08
C VAL A 57 -2.17 -19.73 -12.35
N SER A 58 -1.38 -19.16 -11.44
CA SER A 58 0.07 -19.34 -11.45
C SER A 58 0.42 -20.65 -10.72
N GLN A 59 1.29 -21.46 -11.31
CA GLN A 59 1.90 -22.62 -10.66
C GLN A 59 3.24 -22.27 -9.98
N SER A 60 3.58 -20.98 -9.87
CA SER A 60 4.84 -20.54 -9.28
C SER A 60 4.90 -20.85 -7.79
N PRO A 61 5.95 -21.54 -7.30
CA PRO A 61 6.12 -21.82 -5.88
C PRO A 61 6.32 -20.56 -5.02
N ASP A 62 6.61 -19.41 -5.62
CA ASP A 62 6.86 -18.12 -4.95
C ASP A 62 5.65 -17.57 -4.18
N MET A 63 4.43 -18.00 -4.51
CA MET A 63 3.19 -17.63 -3.79
C MET A 63 2.66 -18.72 -2.85
N ALA A 64 3.45 -19.75 -2.55
CA ALA A 64 3.01 -20.84 -1.65
C ALA A 64 2.78 -20.37 -0.20
N ASP A 65 3.35 -19.24 0.21
CA ASP A 65 3.20 -18.68 1.55
C ASP A 65 2.02 -17.70 1.63
N GLY A 66 0.86 -18.23 2.00
CA GLY A 66 -0.37 -17.44 2.20
C GLY A 66 -0.21 -16.31 3.23
N THR A 67 0.75 -16.40 4.16
CA THR A 67 0.98 -15.34 5.16
C THR A 67 1.56 -14.09 4.51
N LYS A 68 2.51 -14.25 3.59
CA LYS A 68 3.10 -13.13 2.83
C LYS A 68 2.05 -12.44 1.97
N TYR A 69 1.19 -13.24 1.33
CA TYR A 69 0.08 -12.72 0.54
C TYR A 69 -0.90 -11.90 1.39
N CYS A 70 -1.43 -12.49 2.46
CA CYS A 70 -2.37 -11.79 3.36
C CYS A 70 -1.76 -10.52 3.96
N ARG A 71 -0.47 -10.55 4.32
CA ARG A 71 0.25 -9.37 4.80
C ARG A 71 0.31 -8.28 3.72
N LEU A 72 0.63 -8.62 2.47
CA LEU A 72 0.68 -7.67 1.37
C LEU A 72 -0.71 -7.05 1.11
N VAL A 73 -1.75 -7.87 1.01
CA VAL A 73 -3.13 -7.42 0.81
C VAL A 73 -3.58 -6.50 1.95
N GLY A 74 -3.30 -6.86 3.21
CA GLY A 74 -3.63 -6.02 4.36
C GLY A 74 -2.95 -4.65 4.34
N ARG A 75 -1.68 -4.59 3.90
CA ARG A 75 -0.97 -3.32 3.74
C ARG A 75 -1.53 -2.47 2.60
N LEU A 76 -1.86 -3.10 1.48
CA LEU A 76 -2.49 -2.42 0.34
C LEU A 76 -3.88 -1.88 0.70
N LEU A 77 -4.65 -2.62 1.50
CA LEU A 77 -5.94 -2.17 2.03
C LEU A 77 -5.78 -0.91 2.90
N TYR A 78 -4.76 -0.88 3.76
CA TYR A 78 -4.45 0.31 4.54
C TYR A 78 -4.01 1.49 3.67
N LEU A 79 -3.24 1.26 2.61
CA LEU A 79 -2.84 2.30 1.66
C LEU A 79 -4.03 2.84 0.85
N ALA A 80 -4.97 1.97 0.45
CA ALA A 80 -6.14 2.34 -0.36
C ALA A 80 -7.06 3.36 0.33
N PHE A 81 -6.96 3.51 1.66
CA PHE A 81 -7.71 4.51 2.41
C PHE A 81 -7.36 5.96 2.01
N THR A 82 -6.11 6.24 1.64
CA THR A 82 -5.68 7.56 1.15
C THR A 82 -5.45 7.60 -0.35
N GLN A 83 -5.39 6.44 -0.99
CA GLN A 83 -5.04 6.24 -2.40
C GLN A 83 -6.16 5.42 -3.10
N PRO A 84 -7.32 6.02 -3.41
CA PRO A 84 -8.51 5.29 -3.86
C PRO A 84 -8.39 4.68 -5.25
N ASP A 85 -7.45 5.16 -6.07
CA ASP A 85 -7.09 4.66 -7.41
C ASP A 85 -6.67 3.19 -7.44
N ILE A 86 -6.15 2.66 -6.32
CA ILE A 86 -5.82 1.23 -6.22
C ILE A 86 -6.95 0.38 -5.63
N GLY A 87 -8.05 0.99 -5.17
CA GLY A 87 -9.10 0.31 -4.40
C GLY A 87 -9.72 -0.88 -5.14
N PHE A 88 -9.96 -0.75 -6.45
CA PHE A 88 -10.46 -1.86 -7.27
C PHE A 88 -9.49 -3.05 -7.29
N ALA A 89 -8.20 -2.80 -7.50
CA ALA A 89 -7.19 -3.85 -7.53
C ALA A 89 -7.10 -4.57 -6.16
N VAL A 90 -7.12 -3.81 -5.07
CA VAL A 90 -7.09 -4.37 -3.71
C VAL A 90 -8.34 -5.21 -3.42
N HIS A 91 -9.52 -4.76 -3.88
CA HIS A 91 -10.75 -5.53 -3.74
C HIS A 91 -10.66 -6.88 -4.44
N ILE A 92 -10.18 -6.92 -5.68
CA ILE A 92 -9.99 -8.17 -6.44
C ILE A 92 -9.00 -9.09 -5.73
N LEU A 93 -7.85 -8.56 -5.29
CA LEU A 93 -6.85 -9.36 -4.56
C LEU A 93 -7.40 -9.93 -3.25
N SER A 94 -8.31 -9.22 -2.57
CA SER A 94 -8.88 -9.70 -1.30
C SER A 94 -9.83 -10.90 -1.43
N GLN A 95 -10.14 -11.35 -2.66
CA GLN A 95 -11.04 -12.48 -2.94
C GLN A 95 -10.31 -13.85 -3.02
N PHE A 96 -8.98 -13.84 -3.06
CA PHE A 96 -8.12 -15.02 -3.17
C PHE A 96 -7.36 -15.25 -1.87
#